data_AF-A0A3M7Q0W8-F1
#
_entry.id   AF-A0A3M7Q0W8-F1
#
_cell.length_a   1.000
_cell.length_b   1.000
_cell.length_c   1.000
_cell.angle_alpha   90.00
_cell.angle_beta   90.00
_cell.angle_gamma   90.00
#
_symmetry.space_group_name_H-M   'P 1'
#
loop_
_entity.id
_entity.type
_entity.pdbx_description
1 polymer ?
#
loop_
_entity_poly.entity_id
_entity_poly.type
_entity_poly.pdbx_seq_one_letter_code
_entity_poly.pdbx_strand_id
1 'polypeptide(L)'
;VEYSEISEKTRNLRLAEGDLLYNAGNICNHFFDIEFLNELCSKHESELKHHVAHKKIPFINEKGERISPKANNGIKLEKFVFDVFPFSTSTWAR
;
A
#
# COMPACT_ATOMS: atom_id res chain seq x y z
N VAL A 1 -3.67 1.09 -6.09
CA VAL A 1 -2.32 1.57 -6.43
C VAL A 1 -1.98 2.66 -5.43
N GLU A 2 -0.86 2.54 -4.73
CA GLU A 2 -0.45 3.58 -3.79
C GLU A 2 0.13 4.81 -4.47
N TYR A 3 0.02 5.97 -3.81
CA TYR A 3 0.42 7.23 -4.42
C TYR A 3 1.93 7.28 -4.71
N SER A 4 2.75 6.59 -3.89
CA SER A 4 4.20 6.48 -4.09
C SER A 4 4.58 5.56 -5.27
N GLU A 5 3.63 4.77 -5.78
CA GLU A 5 3.84 3.78 -6.83
C GLU A 5 3.27 4.22 -8.19
N ILE A 6 2.51 5.33 -8.23
CA ILE A 6 1.96 5.88 -9.47
C ILE A 6 2.97 6.75 -10.23
N SER A 7 3.14 6.49 -11.52
CA SER A 7 3.99 7.33 -12.38
C SER A 7 3.42 8.74 -12.52
N GLU A 8 4.29 9.74 -12.68
CA GLU A 8 3.85 11.12 -12.90
C GLU A 8 2.97 11.27 -14.14
N LYS A 9 3.31 10.56 -15.23
CA LYS A 9 2.51 10.52 -16.45
C LYS A 9 1.08 10.06 -16.15
N THR A 10 0.93 8.94 -15.46
CA THR A 10 -0.38 8.36 -15.12
C THR A 10 -1.19 9.28 -14.19
N ARG A 11 -0.53 9.88 -13.20
CA ARG A 11 -1.14 10.79 -12.22
C ARG A 11 -1.75 12.04 -12.87
N ASN A 12 -1.17 12.49 -13.98
CA ASN A 12 -1.59 13.70 -14.69
C ASN A 12 -2.50 13.42 -15.90
N LEU A 13 -2.89 12.16 -16.15
CA LEU A 13 -3.82 11.84 -17.23
C LEU A 13 -5.18 12.48 -16.98
N ARG A 14 -5.73 13.10 -18.02
CA ARG A 14 -7.02 13.79 -17.98
C ARG A 14 -7.95 13.29 -19.08
N LEU A 15 -9.24 13.35 -18.80
CA LEU A 15 -10.32 13.17 -19.77
C LEU A 15 -10.41 14.41 -20.68
N ALA A 16 -11.19 14.32 -21.74
CA ALA A 16 -11.37 15.42 -22.69
C ALA A 16 -11.97 16.68 -22.01
N GLU A 17 -12.79 16.46 -20.98
CA GLU A 17 -13.49 17.47 -20.20
C GLU A 17 -12.57 18.16 -19.16
N GLY A 18 -11.33 17.68 -18.99
CA GLY A 18 -10.31 18.28 -18.12
C GLY A 18 -10.16 17.62 -16.74
N ASP A 19 -11.10 16.76 -16.34
CA ASP A 19 -11.00 15.97 -15.11
C ASP A 19 -9.86 14.95 -15.16
N LEU A 20 -9.32 14.57 -14.00
CA LEU A 20 -8.32 13.49 -13.94
C LEU A 20 -8.98 12.16 -14.34
N LEU A 21 -8.31 11.41 -15.23
CA LEU A 21 -8.76 10.07 -15.63
C LEU A 21 -8.84 9.13 -14.41
N TYR A 22 -7.91 9.28 -13.46
CA TYR A 22 -7.90 8.56 -12.19
C TYR A 22 -8.22 9.52 -11.05
N ASN A 23 -9.51 9.82 -10.87
CA ASN A 23 -10.02 10.76 -9.85
C ASN A 23 -10.59 10.08 -8.58
N ALA A 24 -10.72 8.75 -8.56
CA ALA A 24 -11.19 7.98 -7.41
C ALA A 24 -10.08 7.84 -6.33
N GLY A 25 -9.94 8.86 -5.49
CA GLY A 25 -8.97 8.88 -4.40
C GLY A 25 -9.37 7.96 -3.25
N ASN A 26 -8.50 7.00 -2.89
CA ASN A 26 -8.69 6.17 -1.70
C ASN A 26 -8.47 7.00 -0.42
N ILE A 27 -9.52 7.20 0.37
CA ILE A 27 -9.45 7.89 1.67
C ILE A 27 -9.33 6.93 2.87
N CYS A 28 -9.01 5.66 2.59
CA CYS A 28 -8.90 4.58 3.59
C CYS A 28 -10.19 4.36 4.42
N ASN A 29 -11.35 4.53 3.79
CA ASN A 29 -12.65 4.18 4.36
C ASN A 29 -13.24 3.01 3.56
N HIS A 30 -13.27 1.83 4.16
CA HIS A 30 -13.63 0.58 3.49
C HIS A 30 -14.74 -0.12 4.26
N PHE A 31 -15.62 -0.80 3.53
CA PHE A 31 -16.65 -1.67 4.08
C PHE A 31 -16.33 -3.11 3.71
N PHE A 32 -16.37 -4.01 4.69
CA PHE A 32 -16.13 -5.44 4.49
C PHE A 32 -17.25 -6.23 5.17
N ASP A 33 -17.75 -7.25 4.49
CA ASP A 33 -18.55 -8.27 5.15
C ASP A 33 -17.64 -9.22 5.97
N ILE A 34 -18.24 -9.87 6.97
CA ILE A 34 -17.49 -10.73 7.90
C ILE A 34 -17.01 -12.01 7.20
N GLU A 35 -17.78 -12.52 6.23
CA GLU A 35 -17.47 -13.76 5.52
C GLU A 35 -16.21 -13.63 4.66
N PHE A 36 -16.10 -12.52 3.93
CA PHE A 36 -14.94 -12.08 3.17
C PHE A 36 -13.69 -11.99 4.04
N LEU A 37 -13.79 -11.36 5.23
CA LEU A 37 -12.65 -11.28 6.15
C LEU A 37 -12.20 -12.67 6.63
N ASN A 38 -13.13 -13.56 6.94
CA ASN A 38 -12.81 -14.93 7.36
C ASN A 38 -12.13 -15.73 6.24
N GLU A 39 -12.64 -15.64 5.02
CA GLU A 39 -12.03 -16.27 3.86
C GLU A 39 -10.62 -15.73 3.61
N LEU A 40 -10.46 -14.40 3.64
CA LEU A 40 -9.18 -13.76 3.41
C LEU A 40 -8.12 -14.18 4.42
N CYS A 41 -8.46 -14.16 5.71
CA CYS A 41 -7.55 -14.56 6.78
C CYS A 41 -7.17 -16.05 6.72
N SER A 42 -8.07 -16.91 6.24
CA SER A 42 -7.84 -18.36 6.21
C SER A 42 -7.15 -18.85 4.94
N LYS A 43 -7.33 -18.18 3.80
CA LYS A 43 -6.85 -18.66 2.49
C LYS A 43 -5.84 -17.74 1.80
N HIS A 44 -6.01 -16.42 1.93
CA HIS A 44 -5.35 -15.46 1.05
C HIS A 44 -4.34 -14.53 1.75
N GLU A 45 -4.24 -14.57 3.08
CA GLU A 45 -3.32 -13.72 3.86
C GLU A 45 -1.87 -13.82 3.36
N SER A 46 -1.41 -15.03 3.05
CA SER A 46 -0.06 -15.29 2.57
C SER A 46 0.20 -14.79 1.14
N GLU A 47 -0.86 -14.56 0.36
CA GLU A 47 -0.78 -14.03 -1.01
C GLU A 47 -0.62 -12.51 -1.05
N LEU A 48 -0.92 -11.83 0.07
CA LEU A 48 -0.73 -10.39 0.19
C LEU A 48 0.75 -10.02 0.07
N LYS A 49 1.06 -9.14 -0.87
CA LYS A 49 2.43 -8.74 -1.19
C LYS A 49 2.99 -7.84 -0.09
N HIS A 50 4.29 -7.99 0.15
CA HIS A 50 5.03 -7.04 0.95
C HIS A 50 5.49 -5.87 0.06
N HIS A 51 5.13 -4.66 0.47
CA HIS A 51 5.62 -3.41 -0.05
C HIS A 51 6.90 -3.03 0.68
N VAL A 52 7.88 -2.51 -0.06
CA VAL A 52 9.21 -2.17 0.46
C VAL A 52 9.30 -0.68 0.68
N ALA A 53 9.55 -0.26 1.91
CA ALA A 53 9.87 1.11 2.23
C ALA A 53 11.32 1.23 2.75
N HIS A 54 12.16 1.97 2.03
CA HIS A 54 13.51 2.27 2.51
C HIS A 54 13.46 3.31 3.63
N LYS A 55 14.08 3.01 4.77
CA LYS A 55 14.04 3.85 5.97
C LYS A 55 15.42 4.07 6.56
N LYS A 56 15.53 5.20 7.28
CA LYS A 56 16.61 5.50 8.23
C LYS A 56 16.22 4.88 9.57
N ILE A 57 16.70 3.67 9.84
CA ILE A 57 16.35 2.89 11.03
C ILE A 57 17.46 3.08 12.07
N PRO A 58 17.20 3.78 13.20
CA PRO A 58 18.17 3.87 14.27
C PRO A 58 18.55 2.47 14.79
N PHE A 59 19.83 2.21 14.99
CA PHE A 59 20.35 0.91 15.38
C PHE A 59 21.48 1.05 16.42
N ILE A 60 21.85 -0.06 17.04
CA ILE A 60 23.01 -0.14 17.94
C ILE A 60 24.18 -0.73 17.16
N ASN A 61 25.33 -0.07 17.16
CA ASN A 61 26.54 -0.59 16.50
C ASN A 61 27.24 -1.66 17.37
N GLU A 62 28.31 -2.26 16.85
CA GLU A 62 29.08 -3.29 17.56
C GLU A 62 29.70 -2.83 18.89
N LYS A 63 29.85 -1.51 19.07
CA LYS A 63 30.37 -0.89 20.31
C LYS A 63 29.28 -0.60 21.34
N GLY A 64 28.02 -0.96 21.06
CA GLY A 64 26.89 -0.68 21.95
C GLY A 64 26.36 0.76 21.85
N GLU A 65 26.79 1.54 20.86
CA GLU A 65 26.39 2.94 20.70
C GLU A 65 25.14 3.06 19.83
N ARG A 66 24.20 3.92 20.22
CA ARG A 66 23.00 4.21 19.42
C ARG A 66 23.32 5.17 18.28
N ILE A 67 23.09 4.72 17.05
CA ILE A 67 23.34 5.47 15.83
C ILE A 67 22.02 5.90 15.19
N SER A 68 21.93 7.19 14.86
CA SER A 68 20.88 7.73 13.98
C SER A 68 21.47 7.92 12.57
N PRO A 69 21.08 7.09 11.58
CA PRO A 69 21.73 7.06 10.28
C PRO A 69 21.39 8.29 9.43
N LYS A 70 22.37 8.77 8.63
CA LYS A 70 22.19 9.92 7.73
C LYS A 70 21.54 9.55 6.40
N ALA A 71 21.68 8.29 5.96
CA ALA A 71 21.09 7.72 4.76
C ALA A 71 20.25 6.48 5.10
N ASN A 72 19.44 5.99 4.16
CA ASN A 72 18.66 4.77 4.35
C ASN A 72 19.60 3.59 4.58
N ASN A 73 19.35 2.82 5.63
CA ASN A 73 20.18 1.70 6.07
C ASN A 73 19.36 0.42 6.27
N GLY A 74 18.07 0.44 5.98
CA GLY A 74 17.23 -0.73 6.07
C GLY A 74 15.94 -0.61 5.28
N ILE A 75 15.22 -1.72 5.23
CA ILE A 75 13.91 -1.85 4.62
C ILE A 75 12.87 -2.14 5.70
N LYS A 76 11.69 -1.53 5.55
CA LYS A 76 10.48 -1.90 6.27
C LYS A 76 9.57 -2.60 5.26
N LEU A 77 9.10 -3.79 5.63
CA LEU A 77 8.09 -4.53 4.85
C LEU A 77 6.72 -4.19 5.42
N GLU A 78 5.78 -3.84 4.56
CA GLU A 78 4.42 -3.46 4.91
C GLU A 78 3.43 -4.19 3.99
N LYS A 79 2.28 -4.63 4.50
CA LYS A 79 1.13 -5.06 3.68
C LYS A 79 0.10 -3.94 3.68
N PHE A 80 -0.60 -3.70 2.58
CA PHE A 80 -1.65 -2.70 2.57
C PHE A 80 -3.04 -3.32 2.69
N VAL A 81 -3.91 -2.66 3.47
CA VAL A 81 -5.26 -3.14 3.75
C VAL A 81 -6.13 -3.24 2.49
N PHE A 82 -5.87 -2.42 1.48
CA PHE A 82 -6.61 -2.44 0.21
C PHE A 82 -6.04 -3.42 -0.82
N ASP A 83 -4.92 -4.10 -0.54
CA ASP A 83 -4.42 -5.19 -1.41
C ASP A 83 -5.36 -6.39 -1.41
N VAL A 84 -6.36 -6.38 -0.53
CA VAL A 84 -7.43 -7.37 -0.45
C VAL A 84 -8.50 -7.21 -1.53
N PHE A 85 -8.61 -6.04 -2.17
CA PHE A 85 -9.72 -5.76 -3.10
C PHE A 85 -9.82 -6.71 -4.29
N PRO A 86 -8.72 -7.20 -4.90
CA PRO A 86 -8.80 -8.19 -5.98
C PRO A 86 -9.46 -9.52 -5.58
N PHE A 87 -9.56 -9.83 -4.27
CA PHE A 87 -10.22 -11.05 -3.77
C PHE A 87 -11.74 -10.86 -3.57
N SER A 88 -12.26 -9.63 -3.68
CA SER A 88 -13.69 -9.37 -3.60
C SER A 88 -14.41 -9.96 -4.81
N THR A 89 -15.50 -10.70 -4.57
CA THR A 89 -16.36 -11.25 -5.64
C THR A 89 -17.38 -10.25 -6.17
N SER A 90 -17.53 -9.10 -5.49
CA SER A 90 -18.46 -8.03 -5.86
C SER A 90 -17.70 -6.77 -6.24
N THR A 91 -18.00 -6.24 -7.42
CA THR A 91 -17.54 -4.93 -7.89
C THR A 91 -18.71 -3.95 -7.87
N TRP A 92 -18.76 -3.08 -6.87
CA TRP A 92 -19.57 -1.86 -6.95
C TRP A 92 -18.75 -0.79 -7.68
N ALA A 93 -18.63 -0.92 -9.00
CA ALA A 93 -18.17 0.16 -9.85
C ALA A 93 -19.41 0.81 -10.48
N ARG A 94 -19.70 2.05 -10.12
CA ARG A 94 -20.56 2.92 -10.93
C ARG A 94 -19.74 3.51 -12.06
#